data_AF-A0A2V7BQ62-F1
#
_entry.id   AF-A0A2V7BQ62-F1
#
_cell.length_a   1.000
_cell.length_b   1.000
_cell.length_c   1.000
_cell.angle_alpha   90.00
_cell.angle_beta   90.00
_cell.angle_gamma   90.00
#
_symmetry.space_group_name_H-M   'P 1'
#
loop_
_entity.id
_entity.type
_entity.pdbx_description
1 polymer ?
#
loop_
_entity_poly.entity_id
_entity_poly.type
_entity_poly.pdbx_seq_one_letter_code
_entity_poly.pdbx_strand_id
1 'polypeptide(L)'
;MARRLAGVLSPSRAAGADAPPELEVRLLVARDAPAPSDAVDAILALLRRAGRMRLDALVRDGAEMLYRSELARGGANVDLGFFGPGVFVPAICGALNAGHGRLWEIAAPVDVAHTVSAGAAR
;
A
#
# COMPACT_ATOMS: atom_id res chain seq x y z
N MET A 1 -47.55 2.44 31.06
CA MET A 1 -47.93 1.24 30.28
C MET A 1 -48.16 1.69 28.83
N ALA A 2 -47.64 0.92 27.87
CA ALA A 2 -47.79 1.02 26.40
C ALA A 2 -47.13 2.21 25.67
N ARG A 3 -46.69 2.11 24.42
CA ARG A 3 -46.01 1.10 23.56
C ARG A 3 -45.63 1.89 22.29
N ARG A 4 -44.52 1.53 21.64
CA ARG A 4 -43.95 2.13 20.40
C ARG A 4 -44.93 2.11 19.21
N LEU A 5 -44.64 2.92 18.17
CA LEU A 5 -44.37 2.58 16.74
C LEU A 5 -44.59 3.86 15.89
N ALA A 6 -43.60 4.49 15.25
CA ALA A 6 -42.80 4.10 14.07
C ALA A 6 -43.22 4.88 12.80
N GLY A 7 -42.22 5.31 12.03
CA GLY A 7 -42.35 5.86 10.67
C GLY A 7 -41.93 7.32 10.58
N VAL A 8 -40.93 7.77 9.80
CA VAL A 8 -40.20 7.15 8.69
C VAL A 8 -38.82 7.82 8.69
N LEU A 9 -37.75 7.07 9.00
CA LEU A 9 -36.39 7.47 8.67
C LEU A 9 -35.99 6.65 7.45
N SER A 10 -35.95 7.31 6.31
CA SER A 10 -35.35 6.81 5.07
C SER A 10 -33.95 6.27 5.35
N PRO A 11 -33.65 4.99 5.07
CA PRO A 11 -32.27 4.53 5.02
C PRO A 11 -31.78 4.77 3.59
N SER A 12 -31.16 5.91 3.36
CA SER A 12 -30.26 6.07 2.21
C SER A 12 -29.06 6.88 2.64
N ARG A 13 -28.31 6.30 3.57
CA ARG A 13 -26.89 6.61 3.76
C ARG A 13 -26.21 5.39 4.37
N ALA A 14 -25.17 4.92 3.66
CA ALA A 14 -24.08 4.05 4.09
C ALA A 14 -23.91 2.80 3.22
N ALA A 15 -23.40 2.99 2.01
CA ALA A 15 -22.62 1.98 1.32
C ALA A 15 -21.50 2.72 0.59
N GLY A 16 -20.33 2.86 1.24
CA GLY A 16 -19.14 3.42 0.58
C GLY A 16 -18.14 4.20 1.44
N ALA A 17 -18.35 4.35 2.76
CA ALA A 17 -17.50 5.23 3.58
C ALA A 17 -16.54 4.51 4.55
N ASP A 18 -16.27 3.22 4.35
CA ASP A 18 -15.44 2.42 5.28
C ASP A 18 -14.39 1.54 4.58
N ALA A 19 -14.08 1.84 3.31
CA ALA A 19 -12.90 1.27 2.68
C ALA A 19 -11.68 2.08 3.15
N PRO A 20 -10.62 1.45 3.71
CA PRO A 20 -9.41 2.17 4.05
C PRO A 20 -8.86 2.87 2.79
N PRO A 21 -8.28 4.08 2.93
CA PRO A 21 -7.76 4.81 1.79
C PRO A 21 -6.72 3.96 1.04
N GLU A 22 -6.83 3.90 -0.29
CA GLU A 22 -5.85 3.19 -1.12
C GLU A 22 -4.49 3.89 -1.05
N LEU A 23 -3.59 3.45 -0.16
CA LEU A 23 -2.29 4.10 0.01
C LEU A 23 -1.41 3.95 -1.24
N GLU A 24 -0.72 5.03 -1.63
CA GLU A 24 0.32 5.02 -2.65
C GLU A 24 1.71 5.17 -2.01
N VAL A 25 2.68 4.50 -2.63
CA VAL A 25 4.10 4.59 -2.29
C VAL A 25 4.82 5.29 -3.44
N ARG A 26 5.60 6.31 -3.12
CA ARG A 26 6.31 7.15 -4.09
C ARG A 26 7.78 7.22 -3.73
N LEU A 27 8.65 7.03 -4.71
CA LEU A 27 10.09 7.15 -4.50
C LEU A 27 10.45 8.61 -4.16
N LEU A 28 11.24 8.79 -3.10
CA LEU A 28 11.84 10.08 -2.78
C LEU A 28 13.18 10.21 -3.51
N VAL A 29 13.52 11.44 -3.94
CA VAL A 29 14.83 11.72 -4.53
C VAL A 29 15.88 11.71 -3.41
N ALA A 30 16.41 10.51 -3.16
CA ALA A 30 17.53 10.11 -2.32
C ALA A 30 17.93 11.04 -1.16
N ARG A 31 17.70 10.57 0.08
CA ARG A 31 18.54 10.90 1.24
C ARG A 31 18.91 9.62 1.97
N ASP A 32 20.20 9.38 2.16
CA ASP A 32 20.82 8.29 2.92
C ASP A 32 20.16 6.91 2.75
N ALA A 33 20.70 6.12 1.81
CA ALA A 33 20.29 4.73 1.63
C ALA A 33 20.56 3.91 2.91
N PRO A 34 19.55 3.22 3.48
CA PRO A 34 19.78 2.25 4.54
C PRO A 34 20.63 1.08 4.02
N ALA A 35 21.10 0.25 4.96
CA ALA A 35 21.85 -0.95 4.61
C ALA A 35 21.07 -1.79 3.57
N PRO A 36 21.77 -2.30 2.52
CA PRO A 36 21.11 -3.04 1.46
C PRO A 36 20.44 -4.29 2.03
N SER A 37 19.21 -4.55 1.57
CA SER A 37 18.51 -5.80 1.81
C SER A 37 17.70 -6.16 0.57
N ASP A 38 17.51 -7.46 0.32
CA ASP A 38 16.74 -7.96 -0.83
C ASP A 38 15.34 -7.33 -0.89
N ALA A 39 14.71 -7.09 0.27
CA ALA A 39 13.40 -6.42 0.35
C ALA A 39 13.46 -4.95 -0.10
N VAL A 40 14.46 -4.20 0.34
CA VAL A 40 14.66 -2.80 -0.10
C VAL A 40 14.96 -2.76 -1.60
N ASP A 41 15.79 -3.67 -2.10
CA ASP A 41 16.13 -3.73 -3.53
C ASP A 41 14.93 -4.09 -4.40
N ALA A 42 14.07 -5.01 -3.95
CA ALA A 42 12.81 -5.34 -4.62
C ALA A 42 11.87 -4.12 -4.68
N ILE A 43 11.69 -3.40 -3.57
CA ILE A 43 10.85 -2.19 -3.52
C ILE A 43 11.41 -1.11 -4.47
N LEU A 44 12.73 -0.86 -4.42
CA LEU A 44 13.38 0.12 -5.28
C LEU A 44 13.27 -0.24 -6.76
N ALA A 45 13.43 -1.51 -7.13
CA ALA A 45 13.28 -1.95 -8.52
C ALA A 45 11.88 -1.67 -9.07
N LEU A 46 10.85 -1.97 -8.27
CA LEU A 46 9.45 -1.72 -8.63
C LEU A 46 9.16 -0.21 -8.74
N LEU A 47 9.56 0.58 -7.74
CA LEU A 47 9.32 2.02 -7.71
C LEU A 47 10.13 2.78 -8.77
N ARG A 48 11.35 2.35 -9.10
CA ARG A 48 12.14 2.95 -10.19
C ARG A 48 11.48 2.74 -11.56
N ARG A 49 10.79 1.60 -11.75
CA ARG A 49 10.07 1.31 -12.99
C ARG A 49 8.73 2.04 -13.09
N ALA A 50 8.00 2.14 -11.98
CA ALA A 50 6.64 2.68 -11.97
C ALA A 50 6.55 4.16 -11.55
N GLY A 51 7.57 4.71 -10.88
CA GLY A 51 7.58 6.01 -10.20
C GLY A 51 6.74 6.03 -8.92
N ARG A 52 5.54 5.45 -8.97
CA ARG A 52 4.62 5.26 -7.85
C ARG A 52 3.85 3.94 -7.99
N MET A 53 3.45 3.34 -6.88
CA MET A 53 2.59 2.16 -6.86
C MET A 53 1.63 2.20 -5.68
N ARG A 54 0.47 1.55 -5.81
CA ARG A 54 -0.36 1.24 -4.66
C ARG A 54 0.39 0.34 -3.68
N LEU A 55 0.19 0.57 -2.39
CA LEU A 55 0.87 -0.15 -1.30
C LEU A 55 0.62 -1.65 -1.38
N ASP A 56 -0.63 -2.07 -1.60
CA ASP A 56 -1.01 -3.48 -1.70
C ASP A 56 -0.35 -4.18 -2.90
N ALA A 57 -0.37 -3.53 -4.07
CA ALA A 57 0.29 -4.03 -5.26
C ALA A 57 1.81 -4.11 -5.07
N LEU A 58 2.42 -3.11 -4.42
CA LEU A 58 3.85 -3.10 -4.15
C LEU A 58 4.25 -4.21 -3.19
N VAL A 59 3.47 -4.46 -2.13
CA VAL A 59 3.71 -5.54 -1.18
C VAL A 59 3.61 -6.90 -1.88
N ARG A 60 2.54 -7.12 -2.65
CA ARG A 60 2.32 -8.37 -3.38
C ARG A 60 3.43 -8.61 -4.40
N ASP A 61 3.73 -7.64 -5.24
CA ASP A 61 4.70 -7.79 -6.34
C ASP A 61 6.14 -7.89 -5.79
N GLY A 62 6.45 -7.17 -4.70
CA GLY A 62 7.73 -7.28 -4.00
C GLY A 62 7.93 -8.67 -3.37
N ALA A 63 6.89 -9.20 -2.71
CA ALA A 63 6.94 -10.54 -2.13
C ALA A 63 7.09 -11.63 -3.20
N GLU A 64 6.41 -11.49 -4.35
CA GLU A 64 6.58 -12.37 -5.51
C GLU A 64 8.01 -12.32 -6.07
N MET A 65 8.62 -11.13 -6.15
CA MET A 65 10.01 -11.00 -6.59
C MET A 65 10.99 -11.72 -5.66
N LEU A 66 10.83 -11.57 -4.34
CA LEU A 66 11.66 -12.26 -3.36
C LEU A 66 11.49 -13.78 -3.45
N TYR A 67 10.24 -14.25 -3.57
CA TYR A 67 9.93 -15.66 -3.74
C TYR A 67 10.64 -16.27 -4.95
N ARG A 68 10.55 -15.62 -6.13
CA ARG A 68 11.21 -16.10 -7.34
C ARG A 68 12.73 -16.08 -7.22
N SER A 69 13.28 -15.06 -6.56
CA SER A 69 14.72 -14.97 -6.30
C SER A 69 15.20 -16.16 -5.47
N GLU A 70 14.45 -16.52 -4.41
CA GLU A 70 14.80 -17.67 -3.58
C GLU A 70 14.63 -19.01 -4.28
N LEU A 71 13.57 -19.18 -5.09
CA LEU A 71 13.44 -20.38 -5.92
C LEU A 71 14.63 -20.53 -6.88
N ALA A 72 15.06 -19.43 -7.51
CA ALA A 72 16.20 -19.42 -8.42
C ALA A 72 17.53 -19.74 -7.72
N ARG A 73 17.66 -19.43 -6.42
CA ARG A 73 18.81 -19.80 -5.57
C ARG A 73 18.77 -21.26 -5.11
N GLY A 74 17.72 -22.02 -5.46
CA GLY A 74 17.55 -23.41 -5.05
C GLY A 74 16.88 -23.57 -3.69
N GLY A 75 16.15 -22.57 -3.21
CA GLY A 75 15.34 -22.66 -2.01
C GLY A 75 14.28 -23.75 -2.13
N ALA A 76 14.57 -24.93 -1.59
CA ALA A 76 13.70 -26.11 -1.62
C ALA A 76 13.12 -26.44 -0.24
N ASN A 77 12.73 -25.40 0.51
CA ASN A 77 12.11 -25.59 1.83
C ASN A 77 10.60 -25.81 1.67
N VAL A 78 10.05 -26.75 2.45
CA VAL A 78 8.61 -27.07 2.50
C VAL A 78 7.76 -25.81 2.73
N ASP A 79 8.27 -24.87 3.53
CA ASP A 79 7.61 -23.61 3.84
C ASP A 79 7.37 -22.73 2.60
N LEU A 80 8.30 -22.69 1.63
CA LEU A 80 8.14 -21.93 0.39
C LEU A 80 7.08 -22.55 -0.53
N GLY A 81 6.95 -23.87 -0.53
CA GLY A 81 5.92 -24.57 -1.29
C GLY A 81 4.52 -24.42 -0.71
N PHE A 82 4.41 -24.39 0.63
CA PHE A 82 3.11 -24.31 1.32
C PHE A 82 2.57 -22.89 1.42
N PHE A 83 3.41 -21.92 1.79
CA PHE A 83 3.00 -20.53 2.01
C PHE A 83 3.20 -19.62 0.79
N GLY A 84 3.97 -20.07 -0.21
CA GLY A 84 4.22 -19.32 -1.43
C GLY A 84 4.87 -17.94 -1.18
N PRO A 85 4.58 -16.94 -2.02
CA PRO A 85 5.10 -15.57 -1.85
C PRO A 85 4.71 -14.92 -0.52
N GLY A 86 3.63 -15.39 0.12
CA GLY A 86 3.11 -14.83 1.37
C GLY A 86 4.14 -14.78 2.50
N VAL A 87 5.13 -15.68 2.52
CA VAL A 87 6.19 -15.70 3.55
C VAL A 87 7.04 -14.44 3.56
N PHE A 88 7.12 -13.72 2.43
CA PHE A 88 7.94 -12.53 2.27
C PHE A 88 7.18 -11.22 2.56
N VAL A 89 5.85 -11.27 2.72
CA VAL A 89 5.04 -10.09 3.03
C VAL A 89 5.54 -9.36 4.30
N PRO A 90 5.85 -10.04 5.42
CA PRO A 90 6.38 -9.35 6.60
C PRO A 90 7.71 -8.64 6.33
N ALA A 91 8.58 -9.21 5.51
CA ALA A 91 9.86 -8.60 5.15
C ALA A 91 9.65 -7.32 4.31
N ILE A 92 8.75 -7.36 3.33
CA ILE A 92 8.41 -6.18 2.52
C ILE A 92 7.75 -5.09 3.37
N CYS A 93 6.78 -5.43 4.21
CA CYS A 93 6.12 -4.47 5.11
C CYS A 93 7.12 -3.85 6.11
N GLY A 94 8.01 -4.67 6.68
CA GLY A 94 9.06 -4.20 7.58
C GLY A 94 10.01 -3.22 6.89
N ALA A 95 10.45 -3.55 5.68
CA ALA A 95 11.29 -2.65 4.87
C ALA A 95 10.55 -1.35 4.53
N LEU A 96 9.29 -1.42 4.08
CA LEU A 96 8.47 -0.25 3.76
C LEU A 96 8.35 0.72 4.93
N ASN A 97 8.08 0.21 6.13
CA ASN A 97 8.02 1.04 7.33
C ASN A 97 9.39 1.64 7.68
N ALA A 98 10.47 0.87 7.57
CA ALA A 98 11.83 1.35 7.87
C ALA A 98 12.33 2.42 6.88
N GLY A 99 11.89 2.35 5.62
CA GLY A 99 12.27 3.30 4.56
C GLY A 99 11.34 4.51 4.41
N HIS A 100 10.19 4.52 5.09
CA HIS A 100 9.22 5.62 4.98
C HIS A 100 9.80 6.96 5.44
N GLY A 101 9.56 8.01 4.66
CA GLY A 101 10.08 9.37 4.91
C GLY A 101 11.56 9.56 4.58
N ARG A 102 12.27 8.50 4.15
CA ARG A 102 13.69 8.54 3.77
C ARG A 102 13.90 8.12 2.32
N LEU A 103 13.43 6.92 1.99
CA LEU A 103 13.54 6.33 0.66
C LEU A 103 12.29 6.54 -0.17
N TRP A 104 11.12 6.48 0.47
CA TRP A 104 9.83 6.63 -0.16
C TRP A 104 8.84 7.28 0.80
N GLU A 105 7.84 7.91 0.22
CA GLU A 105 6.67 8.41 0.92
C GLU A 105 5.53 7.40 0.81
N ILE A 106 4.75 7.22 1.87
CA ILE A 106 3.55 6.39 1.89
C ILE A 106 2.40 7.33 2.28
N ALA A 107 1.49 7.60 1.36
CA ALA A 107 0.42 8.57 1.60
C ALA A 107 -0.87 8.13 0.92
N ALA A 108 -2.00 8.60 1.44
CA ALA A 108 -3.24 8.53 0.69
C ALA A 108 -3.10 9.36 -0.60
N PRO A 109 -3.70 8.92 -1.73
CA PRO A 109 -3.70 9.67 -2.96
C PRO A 109 -4.37 11.02 -2.71
N VAL A 110 -3.66 12.09 -3.06
CA VAL A 110 -4.21 13.44 -2.95
C VAL A 110 -5.22 13.60 -4.08
N ASP A 111 -6.50 13.64 -3.73
CA ASP A 111 -7.57 13.93 -4.68
C ASP A 111 -7.50 15.42 -5.05
N VAL A 112 -6.99 15.74 -6.23
CA VAL A 112 -6.77 17.13 -6.68
C VAL A 112 -8.06 17.76 -7.25
N ALA A 113 -9.23 17.16 -7.03
CA ALA A 113 -10.46 17.52 -7.73
C ALA A 113 -11.24 18.75 -7.18
N HIS A 114 -10.85 19.39 -6.06
CA HIS A 114 -11.69 20.44 -5.44
C HIS A 114 -10.98 21.74 -5.01
N THR A 115 -10.16 22.32 -5.89
CA THR A 115 -9.68 23.71 -5.70
C THR A 115 -9.85 24.58 -6.94
N VAL A 116 -11.03 24.59 -7.58
CA VAL A 116 -11.44 25.68 -8.48
C VAL A 116 -12.96 25.92 -8.37
N SER A 117 -13.41 26.71 -7.40
CA SER A 117 -14.54 27.65 -7.52
C SER A 117 -15.04 28.11 -6.15
N ALA A 118 -14.49 29.21 -5.65
CA ALA A 118 -15.21 30.12 -4.77
C ALA A 118 -14.46 31.46 -4.77
N GLY A 119 -14.56 32.18 -5.88
CA GLY A 119 -13.87 33.45 -6.06
C GLY A 119 -14.50 34.31 -7.14
N ALA A 120 -15.85 34.36 -7.20
CA ALA A 120 -16.56 35.36 -7.99
C ALA A 120 -18.02 35.46 -7.53
N ALA A 121 -18.30 36.40 -6.64
CA ALA A 121 -19.52 37.20 -6.66
C ALA A 121 -19.30 38.41 -5.74
N ARG A 122 -19.13 39.57 -6.38
CA ARG A 122 -19.34 40.88 -5.75
C ARG A 122 -20.80 41.25 -5.96
#